data_AF-A0A1I3PA21-F1
#
_entry.id   AF-A0A1I3PA21-F1
#
_cell.length_a   1.000
_cell.length_b   1.000
_cell.length_c   1.000
_cell.angle_alpha   90.00
_cell.angle_beta   90.00
_cell.angle_gamma   90.00
#
_symmetry.space_group_name_H-M   'P 1'
#
loop_
_entity.id
_entity.type
_entity.pdbx_description
1 polymer ?
#
loop_
_entity_poly.entity_id
_entity_poly.type
_entity_poly.pdbx_seq_one_letter_code
_entity_poly.pdbx_strand_id
1 'polypeptide(L)' 'MSNQEVQVIDFEEMLRFIEKRLASAGTYVKREAIITILQAEEAFLLEKGVLEEYNE' A
#
# COMPACT_ATOMS: atom_id res chain seq x y z
N MET A 1 -13.88 13.65 16.46
CA MET A 1 -12.54 13.52 15.86
C MET A 1 -12.03 12.13 16.22
N SER A 2 -12.27 11.12 15.38
CA SER A 2 -11.67 9.80 15.59
C SER A 2 -10.20 9.93 15.25
N ASN A 3 -9.32 9.89 16.26
CA ASN A 3 -7.89 9.72 16.03
C ASN A 3 -7.72 8.40 15.27
N GLN A 4 -7.55 8.46 13.95
CA GLN A 4 -7.07 7.32 13.20
C GLN A 4 -5.65 7.09 13.71
N GLU A 5 -5.46 6.02 14.46
CA GLU A 5 -4.12 5.54 14.80
C GLU A 5 -3.40 5.27 13.49
N VAL A 6 -2.48 6.16 13.13
CA VAL A 6 -1.63 5.98 11.96
C VAL A 6 -0.69 4.84 12.28
N GLN A 7 -0.96 3.67 11.71
CA GLN A 7 -0.11 2.51 11.86
C GLN A 7 1.01 2.60 10.82
N VAL A 8 2.23 2.82 11.28
CA VAL A 8 3.44 2.71 10.45
C VAL A 8 3.77 1.23 10.32
N ILE A 9 3.72 0.72 9.09
CA ILE A 9 4.01 -0.68 8.77
C ILE A 9 5.21 -0.69 7.83
N ASP A 10 6.13 -1.64 8.04
CA ASP A 10 7.24 -1.87 7.12
C ASP A 10 6.71 -2.30 5.73
N PHE A 11 7.40 -1.89 4.67
CA PHE A 11 6.96 -2.14 3.30
C PHE A 11 6.89 -3.64 2.99
N GLU A 12 7.85 -4.44 3.47
CA GLU A 12 7.85 -5.90 3.26
C GLU A 12 6.73 -6.58 4.06
N GLU A 13 6.43 -6.09 5.27
CA GLU A 13 5.29 -6.59 6.05
C GLU A 13 3.96 -6.29 5.36
N MET A 14 3.79 -5.09 4.77
CA MET A 14 2.63 -4.73 3.98
C MET A 14 2.47 -5.64 2.75
N LEU A 15 3.54 -5.88 2.00
CA LEU A 15 3.50 -6.79 0.85
C LEU A 15 3.05 -8.20 1.26
N ARG A 16 3.64 -8.75 2.32
CA ARG A 16 3.26 -10.08 2.84
C ARG A 16 1.81 -10.13 3.32
N PHE A 17 1.31 -9.05 3.90
CA PHE A 17 -0.09 -8.94 4.29
C PHE A 17 -1.02 -9.02 3.08
N ILE A 18 -0.74 -8.24 2.03
CA ILE A 18 -1.52 -8.25 0.78
C ILE A 18 -1.47 -9.64 0.13
N GLU A 19 -0.29 -10.25 0.02
CA GLU A 19 -0.12 -11.59 -0.54
C GLU A 19 -0.97 -12.63 0.21
N LYS A 20 -0.91 -12.66 1.55
CA LYS A 20 -1.72 -13.56 2.37
C LYS A 20 -3.21 -13.33 2.17
N ARG A 21 -3.63 -12.07 2.10
CA ARG A 21 -5.03 -11.70 1.90
C ARG A 21 -5.54 -12.16 0.53
N LEU A 22 -4.79 -11.89 -0.54
CA LEU A 22 -5.12 -12.34 -1.90
C LEU A 22 -5.15 -13.87 -1.97
N ALA A 23 -4.17 -14.55 -1.39
CA ALA A 23 -4.13 -16.01 -1.33
C ALA A 23 -5.34 -16.59 -0.58
N SER A 24 -5.76 -15.98 0.54
CA SER A 24 -6.95 -16.39 1.29
C SER A 24 -8.25 -16.23 0.50
N ALA A 25 -8.27 -15.29 -0.47
CA ALA A 25 -9.36 -15.11 -1.42
C ALA A 25 -9.22 -16.00 -2.67
N GLY A 26 -8.27 -16.93 -2.70
CA GLY A 26 -8.02 -17.82 -3.84
C GLY A 26 -7.36 -17.14 -5.05
N THR A 27 -6.83 -15.93 -4.88
CA THR A 27 -6.19 -15.17 -5.95
C THR A 27 -4.68 -15.16 -5.73
N TYR A 28 -3.92 -15.75 -6.65
CA TYR A 28 -2.47 -15.69 -6.61
C TYR A 28 -1.96 -14.60 -7.55
N VAL A 29 -1.40 -13.55 -6.98
CA VAL A 29 -0.84 -12.41 -7.73
C VAL A 29 0.66 -12.39 -7.51
N LYS A 30 1.42 -12.14 -8.58
CA LYS A 30 2.87 -11.96 -8.48
C LYS A 30 3.20 -10.71 -7.70
N ARG A 31 4.25 -10.77 -6.88
CA ARG A 31 4.69 -9.65 -6.04
C ARG A 31 4.93 -8.37 -6.84
N GLU A 32 5.51 -8.49 -8.03
CA GLU A 32 5.79 -7.34 -8.91
C GLU A 32 4.51 -6.61 -9.33
N ALA A 33 3.40 -7.33 -9.52
CA ALA A 33 2.12 -6.72 -9.86
C ALA A 33 1.53 -5.96 -8.66
N ILE A 34 1.68 -6.48 -7.44
CA ILE A 34 1.27 -5.78 -6.21
C ILE A 34 2.06 -4.47 -6.08
N ILE A 35 3.39 -4.53 -6.23
CA ILE A 35 4.25 -3.35 -6.16
C ILE A 35 3.84 -2.31 -7.22
N THR A 36 3.61 -2.76 -8.46
CA THR A 36 3.20 -1.86 -9.55
C THR A 36 1.90 -1.13 -9.22
N ILE A 37 0.93 -1.82 -8.64
CA ILE A 37 -0.35 -1.22 -8.23
C ILE A 37 -0.13 -0.18 -7.13
N LEU A 38 0.65 -0.52 -6.11
CA LEU A 38 0.93 0.40 -4.99
C LEU A 38 1.63 1.67 -5.47
N GLN A 39 2.60 1.55 -6.37
CA GLN A 39 3.30 2.71 -6.95
C GLN A 39 2.38 3.59 -7.80
N ALA A 40 1.47 2.97 -8.57
CA ALA A 40 0.50 3.71 -9.37
C ALA A 40 -0.52 4.45 -8.47
N GLU A 41 -0.94 3.82 -7.37
CA GLU A 41 -1.83 4.43 -6.38
C GLU A 41 -1.14 5.59 -5.66
N GLU A 42 0.09 5.40 -5.20
CA GLU A 42 0.90 6.45 -4.57
C GLU A 42 1.05 7.67 -5.49
N ALA A 43 1.45 7.46 -6.76
CA ALA A 43 1.58 8.53 -7.74
C ALA A 43 0.24 9.26 -7.98
N PHE A 44 -0.87 8.51 -8.05
CA PHE A 44 -2.20 9.10 -8.20
C PHE A 44 -2.59 9.95 -6.99
N LEU A 45 -2.35 9.46 -5.78
CA LEU A 45 -2.69 10.17 -4.55
C LEU A 45 -1.83 11.43 -4.35
N LEU A 46 -0.56 11.39 -4.76
CA LEU A 46 0.32 12.57 -4.84
C LEU A 46 -0.22 13.60 -5.83
N GLU A 47 -0.62 13.18 -7.05
CA GLU A 47 -1.21 14.09 -8.05
C GLU A 47 -2.48 14.77 -7.53
N LYS A 48 -3.30 14.05 -6.75
CA LYS A 48 -4.52 14.60 -6.14
C LYS A 48 -4.27 15.48 -4.91
N GLY A 49 -3.02 15.62 -4.46
CA GLY A 49 -2.67 16.36 -3.25
C GLY A 49 -3.24 15.71 -1.98
N VAL A 50 -3.52 14.40 -2.03
CA VAL A 50 -3.98 13.62 -0.87
C VAL A 50 -2.78 13.15 -0.04
N LEU A 51 -1.67 12.84 -0.71
CA LEU A 51 -0.37 12.61 -0.08
C LEU A 51 0.50 13.84 -0.28
N GLU A 52 1.29 14.18 0.74
CA GLU A 52 2.37 15.16 0.65
C GLU A 52 3.70 14.43 0.77
N GLU A 53 4.66 14.73 -0.12
CA GLU A 53 6.02 14.24 0.04
C GLU A 53 6.65 14.90 1.27
N TYR A 54 6.92 14.12 2.31
CA TYR A 54 7.71 14.59 3.44
C TYR A 54 9.17 14.66 3.00
N ASN A 55 9.66 15.86 2.70
CA ASN A 55 11.09 16.09 2.53
C ASN A 55 11.71 16.17 3.93
N GLU A 56 12.52 15.17 4.27
CA GLU A 56 13.33 15.13 5.51
C GLU A 56 14.42 16.21 5.53
#